data_AF-A0A9E1LAT2-F1
#
_entry.id   AF-A0A9E1LAT2-F1
#
_cell.length_a   1.000
_cell.length_b   1.000
_cell.length_c   1.000
_cell.angle_alpha   90.00
_cell.angle_beta   90.00
_cell.angle_gamma   90.00
#
_symmetry.space_group_name_H-M   'P 1'
#
loop_
_entity.id
_entity.type
_entity.pdbx_description
1 polymer ?
#
loop_
_entity_poly.entity_id
_entity_poly.type
_entity_poly.pdbx_seq_one_letter_code
_entity_poly.pdbx_strand_id
1 'polypeptide(L)'
;MKFVYTVIAVTAIGCTVASSDAAPRKVIAENFTATWCTYCPDVANGLIMLQDEFPDTFFSIQVHGGDAYSTTWGDIRNNFYNVPGYPTVWMDGVSSQVGSYGSPTGNYNALRTMYMARQNASTDVTIDMCGTVVDSDTYSVGIEVRIEGGGTGKTMYVHCAQVLHDYPANPSYNYGCFMQADMQQITLAAGGSQTISFTMNLNSASVANIEDVSFIAWAQTPNNSGPAEVHQAAKHVYNGGDCTIDTFIVGPGGDFVTISDAIAACGSGDTVQVMPGTYYESIDFGGLRITVESIDGPESTIIDGSGLNEAVVRLWSEESSDAVLRGFTIQNGNYVLGSGIVSNSTATIENCIIRDNQATYGGGIYQSGSGVAGLNISGTHFCGNTPSDIEGLWNDEGGNTFDVSCEGNPCPADIDGNGSVSVVDLLAIIDSWGACSGCVEDIDGNGIVDVTDLLTVVGAWGPC
;
A
#
# COMPACT_ATOMS: atom_id res chain seq x y z
N MET A 1 2.62 -65.90 -11.98
CA MET A 1 2.24 -64.68 -12.71
C MET A 1 3.06 -63.53 -12.15
N LYS A 2 4.01 -62.97 -12.92
CA LYS A 2 4.75 -61.77 -12.54
C LYS A 2 3.88 -60.57 -12.89
N PHE A 3 3.45 -59.79 -11.90
CA PHE A 3 2.85 -58.48 -12.14
C PHE A 3 3.98 -57.47 -12.35
N VAL A 4 4.00 -56.89 -13.54
CA VAL A 4 4.87 -55.75 -13.89
C VAL A 4 4.14 -54.51 -13.40
N TYR A 5 4.69 -53.82 -12.40
CA TYR A 5 4.23 -52.48 -12.04
C TYR A 5 4.93 -51.48 -12.97
N THR A 6 4.18 -50.93 -13.92
CA THR A 6 4.63 -49.78 -14.70
C THR A 6 4.57 -48.56 -13.79
N VAL A 7 5.74 -48.06 -13.38
CA VAL A 7 5.86 -46.74 -12.76
C VAL A 7 5.59 -45.71 -13.85
N ILE A 8 4.43 -45.06 -13.81
CA ILE A 8 4.16 -43.87 -14.62
C ILE A 8 4.89 -42.72 -13.92
N ALA A 9 5.97 -42.24 -14.53
CA ALA A 9 6.62 -41.01 -14.11
C ALA A 9 5.63 -39.85 -14.35
N VAL A 10 5.05 -39.33 -13.27
CA VAL A 10 4.38 -38.03 -13.31
C VAL A 10 5.49 -36.99 -13.39
N THR A 11 5.75 -36.50 -14.61
CA THR A 11 6.50 -35.25 -14.77
C THR A 11 5.73 -34.17 -14.04
N ALA A 12 6.25 -33.74 -12.89
CA ALA A 12 5.85 -32.48 -12.28
C ALA A 12 6.05 -31.40 -13.35
N ILE A 13 4.93 -30.92 -13.90
CA ILE A 13 4.92 -29.64 -14.60
C ILE A 13 5.16 -28.64 -13.48
N GLY A 14 6.42 -28.23 -13.34
CA GLY A 14 6.77 -27.08 -12.52
C GLY A 14 5.97 -25.91 -13.05
N CYS A 15 4.89 -25.57 -12.37
CA CYS A 15 4.24 -24.30 -12.51
C CYS A 15 5.18 -23.30 -11.83
N THR A 16 6.19 -22.84 -12.56
CA THR A 16 6.84 -21.59 -12.22
C THR A 16 5.82 -20.50 -12.56
N VAL A 17 4.91 -20.24 -11.64
CA VAL A 17 4.38 -18.88 -11.50
C VAL A 17 5.56 -18.06 -11.04
N ALA A 18 6.26 -17.45 -12.01
CA ALA A 18 6.93 -16.21 -11.70
C ALA A 18 5.81 -15.28 -11.25
N SER A 19 5.75 -14.98 -9.95
CA SER A 19 5.07 -13.78 -9.48
C SER A 19 5.66 -12.65 -10.31
N SER A 20 4.90 -12.10 -11.25
CA SER A 20 5.20 -10.76 -11.72
C SER A 20 4.82 -9.89 -10.53
N ASP A 21 5.81 -9.55 -9.70
CA ASP A 21 5.65 -8.50 -8.69
C ASP A 21 5.25 -7.24 -9.45
N ALA A 22 3.94 -7.03 -9.54
CA ALA A 22 3.35 -5.84 -10.12
C ALA A 22 3.46 -4.77 -9.05
N ALA A 23 4.24 -3.75 -9.34
CA ALA A 23 4.30 -2.57 -8.51
C ALA A 23 2.95 -1.83 -8.60
N PRO A 24 2.47 -1.31 -7.47
CA PRO A 24 1.28 -0.47 -7.41
C PRO A 24 1.47 0.80 -8.24
N ARG A 25 0.49 1.18 -9.06
CA ARG A 25 0.67 2.26 -10.05
C ARG A 25 0.19 3.59 -9.51
N LYS A 26 1.11 4.54 -9.40
CA LYS A 26 0.82 5.96 -9.19
C LYS A 26 0.85 6.69 -10.54
N VAL A 27 -0.16 7.52 -10.78
CA VAL A 27 -0.43 8.14 -12.09
C VAL A 27 -0.09 9.62 -12.05
N ILE A 28 0.58 10.12 -13.08
CA ILE A 28 0.87 11.55 -13.24
C ILE A 28 0.04 12.18 -14.36
N ALA A 29 -0.51 13.37 -14.10
CA ALA A 29 -1.14 14.23 -15.10
C ALA A 29 -0.35 15.52 -15.31
N GLU A 30 0.11 15.73 -16.54
CA GLU A 30 0.73 16.97 -17.01
C GLU A 30 -0.35 17.87 -17.65
N ASN A 31 -0.77 18.91 -16.95
CA ASN A 31 -1.80 19.85 -17.42
C ASN A 31 -1.17 21.11 -18.00
N PHE A 32 -1.26 21.27 -19.32
CA PHE A 32 -0.83 22.45 -20.05
C PHE A 32 -1.90 23.53 -20.03
N THR A 33 -1.56 24.70 -19.49
CA THR A 33 -2.51 25.77 -19.19
C THR A 33 -1.94 27.16 -19.51
N ALA A 34 -2.79 28.17 -19.35
CA ALA A 34 -2.38 29.57 -19.28
C ALA A 34 -3.38 30.40 -18.47
N THR A 35 -2.93 31.47 -17.86
CA THR A 35 -3.74 32.43 -17.10
C THR A 35 -4.83 33.13 -17.93
N TRP A 36 -4.62 33.31 -19.23
CA TRP A 36 -5.59 33.93 -20.14
C TRP A 36 -6.63 32.94 -20.69
N CYS A 37 -6.48 31.64 -20.38
CA CYS A 37 -7.32 30.58 -20.90
C CYS A 37 -8.65 30.50 -20.15
N THR A 38 -9.77 30.77 -20.85
CA THR A 38 -11.11 30.75 -20.26
C THR A 38 -11.57 29.38 -19.77
N TYR A 39 -11.11 28.30 -20.41
CA TYR A 39 -11.57 26.92 -20.12
C TYR A 39 -10.69 26.17 -19.12
N CYS A 40 -9.47 26.66 -18.89
CA CYS A 40 -8.51 26.05 -17.99
C CYS A 40 -8.97 25.94 -16.53
N PRO A 41 -9.74 26.89 -15.95
CA PRO A 41 -10.28 26.75 -14.59
C PRO A 41 -11.10 25.47 -14.37
N ASP A 42 -11.95 25.10 -15.34
CA ASP A 42 -12.83 23.93 -15.18
C ASP A 42 -12.05 22.61 -15.21
N VAL A 43 -11.01 22.53 -16.06
CA VAL A 43 -10.12 21.37 -16.12
C VAL A 43 -9.24 21.30 -14.87
N ALA A 44 -8.75 22.45 -14.40
CA ALA A 44 -8.02 22.58 -13.16
C ALA A 44 -8.83 22.04 -11.97
N ASN A 45 -10.09 22.47 -11.80
CA ASN A 45 -10.96 21.94 -10.75
C ASN A 45 -11.24 20.44 -10.89
N GLY A 46 -11.35 19.93 -12.12
CA GLY A 46 -11.52 18.49 -12.35
C GLY A 46 -10.31 17.66 -11.90
N LEU A 47 -9.09 18.21 -12.04
CA LEU A 47 -7.86 17.59 -11.54
C LEU A 47 -7.75 17.68 -10.01
N ILE A 48 -8.13 18.81 -9.40
CA ILE A 48 -8.20 18.95 -7.93
C ILE A 48 -9.15 17.91 -7.34
N MET A 49 -10.37 17.78 -7.89
CA MET A 49 -11.32 16.75 -7.43
C MET A 49 -10.75 15.33 -7.53
N LEU A 50 -9.89 15.06 -8.52
CA LEU A 50 -9.24 13.77 -8.68
C LEU A 50 -8.09 13.57 -7.68
N GLN A 51 -7.34 14.63 -7.36
CA GLN A 51 -6.34 14.62 -6.29
C GLN A 51 -6.98 14.43 -4.91
N ASP A 52 -8.15 15.05 -4.67
CA ASP A 52 -8.90 14.88 -3.42
C ASP A 52 -9.45 13.45 -3.28
N GLU A 53 -9.83 12.80 -4.39
CA GLU A 53 -10.29 11.41 -4.38
C GLU A 53 -9.13 10.40 -4.27
N PHE A 54 -7.98 10.69 -4.88
CA PHE A 54 -6.83 9.79 -4.97
C PHE A 54 -5.50 10.48 -4.57
N PRO A 55 -5.38 10.97 -3.32
CA PRO A 55 -4.26 11.81 -2.91
C PRO A 55 -2.89 11.12 -2.96
N ASP A 56 -2.86 9.79 -2.78
CA ASP A 56 -1.63 9.01 -2.66
C ASP A 56 -1.20 8.36 -3.99
N THR A 57 -2.12 8.27 -4.95
CA THR A 57 -1.95 7.54 -6.21
C THR A 57 -2.15 8.41 -7.44
N PHE A 58 -2.58 9.67 -7.29
CA PHE A 58 -2.69 10.63 -8.38
C PHE A 58 -1.93 11.93 -8.13
N PHE A 59 -1.01 12.26 -9.03
CA PHE A 59 -0.20 13.48 -8.99
C PHE A 59 -0.46 14.33 -10.23
N SER A 60 -0.47 15.65 -10.08
CA SER A 60 -0.63 16.55 -11.22
C SER A 60 0.31 17.73 -11.16
N ILE A 61 0.85 18.09 -12.33
CA ILE A 61 1.67 19.29 -12.55
C ILE A 61 0.95 20.24 -13.50
N GLN A 62 1.01 21.53 -13.19
CA GLN A 62 0.41 22.58 -14.01
C GLN A 62 1.52 23.32 -14.78
N VAL A 63 1.61 23.07 -16.09
CA VAL A 63 2.63 23.61 -16.98
C VAL A 63 2.06 24.81 -17.73
N HIS A 64 2.51 26.01 -17.36
CA HIS A 64 2.09 27.24 -18.02
C HIS A 64 2.83 27.48 -19.34
N GLY A 65 2.12 28.00 -20.34
CA GLY A 65 2.72 28.41 -21.61
C GLY A 65 2.19 29.76 -22.10
N GLY A 66 3.10 30.64 -22.51
CA GLY A 66 2.75 31.96 -23.08
C GLY A 66 2.17 32.95 -22.08
N ASP A 67 2.52 32.83 -20.80
CA ASP A 67 2.21 33.81 -19.75
C ASP A 67 3.37 33.96 -18.74
N ALA A 68 3.15 34.71 -17.65
CA ALA A 68 4.17 35.05 -16.67
C ALA A 68 4.73 33.87 -15.87
N TYR A 69 4.10 32.70 -15.92
CA TYR A 69 4.50 31.49 -15.19
C TYR A 69 5.11 30.43 -16.12
N SER A 70 5.24 30.74 -17.41
CA SER A 70 5.94 29.88 -18.36
C SER A 70 7.42 29.76 -18.01
N THR A 71 7.95 28.56 -18.24
CA THR A 71 9.37 28.23 -18.01
C THR A 71 9.96 27.64 -19.27
N THR A 72 11.29 27.74 -19.42
CA THR A 72 11.98 27.13 -20.58
C THR A 72 11.75 25.63 -20.65
N TRP A 73 11.73 24.94 -19.50
CA TRP A 73 11.42 23.51 -19.45
C TRP A 73 9.97 23.24 -19.85
N GLY A 74 9.02 24.03 -19.34
CA GLY A 74 7.61 23.91 -19.69
C GLY A 74 7.34 24.09 -21.19
N ASP A 75 8.01 25.04 -21.83
CA ASP A 75 7.94 25.23 -23.29
C ASP A 75 8.53 24.04 -24.06
N ILE A 76 9.63 23.45 -23.59
CA ILE A 76 10.20 22.23 -24.18
C ILE A 76 9.20 21.07 -24.02
N ARG A 77 8.57 20.93 -22.86
CA ARG A 77 7.60 19.85 -22.59
C ARG A 77 6.31 20.02 -23.37
N ASN A 78 5.87 21.25 -23.57
CA ASN A 78 4.75 21.58 -24.46
C ASN A 78 5.05 21.17 -25.91
N ASN A 79 6.23 21.52 -26.42
CA ASN A 79 6.69 21.10 -27.75
C ASN A 79 6.85 19.58 -27.86
N PHE A 80 7.30 18.91 -26.81
CA PHE A 80 7.44 17.45 -26.77
C PHE A 80 6.10 16.77 -27.09
N TYR A 81 4.99 17.22 -26.51
CA TYR A 81 3.66 16.69 -26.81
C TYR A 81 2.96 17.34 -28.00
N ASN A 82 3.56 18.35 -28.62
CA ASN A 82 2.93 19.18 -29.65
C ASN A 82 1.53 19.65 -29.22
N VAL A 83 1.45 20.29 -28.05
CA VAL A 83 0.17 20.65 -27.42
C VAL A 83 -0.64 21.56 -28.35
N PRO A 84 -1.86 21.17 -28.75
CA PRO A 84 -2.62 21.90 -29.77
C PRO A 84 -3.32 23.16 -29.24
N GLY A 85 -3.42 23.30 -27.92
CA GLY A 85 -4.05 24.44 -27.25
C GLY A 85 -4.24 24.20 -25.76
N TYR A 86 -4.74 25.21 -25.05
CA TYR A 86 -4.99 25.14 -23.61
C TYR A 86 -6.50 25.11 -23.31
N PRO A 87 -6.95 24.30 -22.32
CA PRO A 87 -6.16 23.34 -21.56
C PRO A 87 -5.88 22.06 -22.38
N THR A 88 -4.76 21.39 -22.11
CA THR A 88 -4.52 20.02 -22.57
C THR A 88 -3.89 19.23 -21.43
N VAL A 89 -4.44 18.06 -21.11
CA VAL A 89 -3.93 17.17 -20.06
C VAL A 89 -3.35 15.93 -20.71
N TRP A 90 -2.14 15.54 -20.32
CA TRP A 90 -1.55 14.24 -20.64
C TRP A 90 -1.42 13.40 -19.39
N MET A 91 -1.92 12.18 -19.43
CA MET A 91 -1.89 11.23 -18.33
C MET A 91 -0.95 10.08 -18.68
N ASP A 92 0.04 9.87 -17.81
CA ASP A 92 1.19 8.98 -18.01
C ASP A 92 1.85 9.10 -19.40
N GLY A 93 1.79 10.30 -19.99
CA GLY A 93 2.33 10.59 -21.31
C GLY A 93 1.71 9.80 -22.48
N VAL A 94 0.58 9.10 -22.29
CA VAL A 94 -0.04 8.27 -23.34
C VAL A 94 -1.53 8.52 -23.59
N SER A 95 -2.27 9.01 -22.60
CA SER A 95 -3.68 9.37 -22.74
C SER A 95 -3.83 10.88 -22.64
N SER A 96 -4.59 11.51 -23.55
CA SER A 96 -4.72 12.96 -23.56
C SER A 96 -6.15 13.45 -23.58
N GLN A 97 -6.44 14.51 -22.84
CA GLN A 97 -7.64 15.33 -22.96
C GLN A 97 -7.27 16.69 -23.55
N VAL A 98 -7.93 17.11 -24.63
CA VAL A 98 -7.77 18.45 -25.20
C VAL A 98 -9.04 19.25 -24.95
N GLY A 99 -8.92 20.45 -24.38
CA GLY A 99 -10.03 21.33 -24.05
C GLY A 99 -10.79 20.93 -22.79
N SER A 100 -11.95 21.56 -22.60
CA SER A 100 -12.83 21.37 -21.45
C SER A 100 -14.14 20.70 -21.84
N TYR A 101 -14.70 19.92 -20.92
CA TYR A 101 -15.98 19.24 -21.02
C TYR A 101 -17.13 20.08 -20.41
N GLY A 102 -16.93 21.39 -20.31
CA GLY A 102 -17.97 22.39 -20.03
C GLY A 102 -18.33 22.59 -18.56
N SER A 103 -17.76 21.81 -17.64
CA SER A 103 -17.87 22.04 -16.18
C SER A 103 -16.77 21.29 -15.42
N PRO A 104 -16.49 21.66 -14.15
CA PRO A 104 -15.58 20.90 -13.29
C PRO A 104 -15.94 19.41 -13.21
N THR A 105 -17.20 19.08 -12.93
CA THR A 105 -17.67 17.68 -12.85
C THR A 105 -17.56 16.94 -14.18
N GLY A 106 -17.82 17.62 -15.31
CA GLY A 106 -17.66 17.03 -16.64
C GLY A 106 -16.21 16.65 -16.92
N ASN A 107 -15.26 17.52 -16.56
CA ASN A 107 -13.83 17.26 -16.70
C ASN A 107 -13.36 16.18 -15.72
N TYR A 108 -13.75 16.25 -14.45
CA TYR A 108 -13.46 15.21 -13.46
C TYR A 108 -13.88 13.82 -13.94
N ASN A 109 -15.10 13.65 -14.49
CA ASN A 109 -15.54 12.34 -14.98
C ASN A 109 -14.68 11.82 -16.15
N ALA A 110 -14.28 12.71 -17.08
CA ALA A 110 -13.42 12.35 -18.21
C ALA A 110 -12.00 11.97 -17.74
N LEU A 111 -11.41 12.79 -16.87
CA LEU A 111 -10.09 12.58 -16.29
C LEU A 111 -10.05 11.32 -15.42
N ARG A 112 -11.05 11.12 -14.55
CA ARG A 112 -11.18 9.91 -13.73
C ARG A 112 -11.24 8.65 -14.58
N THR A 113 -11.93 8.68 -15.73
CA THR A 113 -11.96 7.55 -16.67
C THR A 113 -10.56 7.24 -17.21
N MET A 114 -9.81 8.27 -17.59
CA MET A 114 -8.41 8.11 -18.01
C MET A 114 -7.56 7.55 -16.85
N TYR A 115 -7.72 8.08 -15.64
CA TYR A 115 -6.98 7.69 -14.44
C TYR A 115 -7.19 6.23 -14.10
N MET A 116 -8.44 5.78 -14.00
CA MET A 116 -8.74 4.38 -13.69
C MET A 116 -8.17 3.44 -14.77
N ALA A 117 -8.14 3.86 -16.04
CA ALA A 117 -7.52 3.06 -17.11
C ALA A 117 -5.99 2.95 -16.93
N ARG A 118 -5.35 3.98 -16.40
CA ARG A 118 -3.92 3.98 -16.08
C ARG A 118 -3.62 3.17 -14.83
N GLN A 119 -4.36 3.40 -13.75
CA GLN A 119 -4.23 2.69 -12.48
C GLN A 119 -4.34 1.17 -12.68
N ASN A 120 -5.27 0.69 -13.51
CA ASN A 120 -5.45 -0.73 -13.80
C ASN A 120 -4.37 -1.35 -14.72
N ALA A 121 -3.46 -0.55 -15.28
CA ALA A 121 -2.37 -1.07 -16.10
C ALA A 121 -1.15 -1.36 -15.21
N SER A 122 -0.74 -2.63 -15.19
CA SER A 122 0.40 -3.10 -14.39
C SER A 122 1.68 -2.33 -14.67
N THR A 123 2.44 -2.05 -13.62
CA THR A 123 3.83 -1.61 -13.71
C THR A 123 4.72 -2.53 -12.91
N ASP A 124 5.99 -2.60 -13.28
CA ASP A 124 7.05 -3.35 -12.58
C ASP A 124 8.13 -2.37 -12.06
N VAL A 125 7.80 -1.08 -12.02
CA VAL A 125 8.70 0.00 -11.61
C VAL A 125 8.18 0.63 -10.32
N THR A 126 9.05 0.74 -9.32
CA THR A 126 8.82 1.51 -8.10
C THR A 126 9.71 2.74 -8.07
N ILE A 127 9.19 3.83 -7.48
CA ILE A 127 9.92 5.08 -7.28
C ILE A 127 9.72 5.50 -5.84
N ASP A 128 10.84 5.79 -5.20
CA ASP A 128 10.88 6.31 -3.85
C ASP A 128 11.72 7.55 -3.80
N MET A 129 11.26 8.49 -2.99
CA MET A 129 11.83 9.82 -2.94
C MET A 129 12.18 10.15 -1.51
N CYS A 130 13.30 10.82 -1.34
CA CYS A 130 13.67 11.46 -0.10
C CYS A 130 14.32 12.80 -0.43
N GLY A 131 14.38 13.74 0.51
CA GLY A 131 15.02 15.02 0.26
C GLY A 131 15.93 15.46 1.38
N THR A 132 16.93 16.27 1.06
CA THR A 132 17.92 16.82 1.99
C THR A 132 18.05 18.32 1.78
N VAL A 133 18.11 19.08 2.87
CA VAL A 133 18.42 20.51 2.82
C VAL A 133 19.91 20.68 2.61
N VAL A 134 20.28 21.37 1.52
CA VAL A 134 21.69 21.67 1.21
C VAL A 134 22.08 23.00 1.85
N ASP A 135 21.23 24.02 1.70
CA ASP A 135 21.34 25.33 2.35
C ASP A 135 19.96 26.03 2.39
N SER A 136 19.91 27.36 2.60
CA SER A 136 18.67 28.10 2.83
C SER A 136 17.66 28.08 1.68
N ASP A 137 18.13 27.86 0.45
CA ASP A 137 17.31 27.90 -0.76
C ASP A 137 17.66 26.75 -1.73
N THR A 138 18.48 25.79 -1.29
CA THR A 138 18.85 24.63 -2.10
C THR A 138 18.38 23.34 -1.44
N TYR A 139 17.65 22.52 -2.21
CA TYR A 139 17.12 21.23 -1.77
C TYR A 139 17.53 20.12 -2.74
N SER A 140 18.04 19.00 -2.21
CA SER A 140 18.45 17.86 -3.00
C SER A 140 17.46 16.71 -2.81
N VAL A 141 16.84 16.26 -3.89
CA VAL A 141 15.88 15.15 -3.91
C VAL A 141 16.58 13.89 -4.40
N GLY A 142 16.73 12.90 -3.52
CA GLY A 142 17.11 11.54 -3.87
C GLY A 142 15.92 10.77 -4.42
N ILE A 143 16.10 10.11 -5.55
CA ILE A 143 15.08 9.28 -6.20
C ILE A 143 15.67 7.91 -6.42
N GLU A 144 15.17 6.92 -5.69
CA GLU A 144 15.45 5.52 -5.95
C GLU A 144 14.41 4.97 -6.92
N VAL A 145 14.87 4.43 -8.04
CA VAL A 145 14.03 3.70 -8.99
C VAL A 145 14.40 2.24 -8.95
N ARG A 146 13.42 1.35 -8.85
CA ARG A 146 13.62 -0.10 -8.91
C ARG A 146 12.80 -0.72 -10.03
N ILE A 147 13.29 -1.86 -10.53
CA ILE A 147 12.47 -2.80 -11.30
C ILE A 147 12.29 -4.03 -10.42
N GLU A 148 11.05 -4.44 -10.20
CA GLU A 148 10.72 -5.59 -9.36
C GLU A 148 11.41 -6.88 -9.85
N GLY A 149 11.61 -7.85 -8.96
CA GLY A 149 12.35 -9.08 -9.26
C GLY A 149 11.77 -9.88 -10.44
N GLY A 150 10.44 -9.91 -10.56
CA GLY A 150 9.70 -10.50 -11.67
C GLY A 150 9.53 -9.58 -12.90
N GLY A 151 10.07 -8.37 -12.86
CA GLY A 151 9.94 -7.35 -13.90
C GLY A 151 10.83 -7.58 -15.13
N THR A 152 10.84 -6.60 -16.04
CA THR A 152 11.68 -6.63 -17.25
C THR A 152 12.66 -5.46 -17.26
N GLY A 153 13.95 -5.74 -17.46
CA GLY A 153 14.96 -4.68 -17.56
C GLY A 153 14.64 -3.64 -18.65
N LYS A 154 14.82 -2.35 -18.34
CA LYS A 154 14.50 -1.24 -19.25
C LYS A 154 15.36 0.01 -19.01
N THR A 155 15.41 0.85 -20.04
CA THR A 155 16.00 2.20 -19.98
C THR A 155 14.88 3.21 -19.81
N MET A 156 15.05 4.16 -18.89
CA MET A 156 14.05 5.17 -18.55
C MET A 156 14.70 6.54 -18.40
N TYR A 157 13.97 7.59 -18.75
CA TYR A 157 14.23 8.93 -18.26
C TYR A 157 13.50 9.13 -16.94
N VAL A 158 14.24 9.40 -15.88
CA VAL A 158 13.68 9.81 -14.60
C VAL A 158 13.68 11.32 -14.57
N HIS A 159 12.49 11.90 -14.48
CA HIS A 159 12.28 13.32 -14.32
C HIS A 159 12.05 13.64 -12.84
N CYS A 160 12.46 14.82 -12.41
CA CYS A 160 12.09 15.39 -11.12
C CYS A 160 11.65 16.83 -11.34
N ALA A 161 10.38 17.13 -11.05
CA ALA A 161 9.82 18.47 -11.14
C ALA A 161 9.52 19.03 -9.76
N GLN A 162 9.99 20.24 -9.48
CA GLN A 162 9.50 21.03 -8.36
C GLN A 162 8.18 21.68 -8.75
N VAL A 163 7.18 21.55 -7.89
CA VAL A 163 5.91 22.25 -7.98
C VAL A 163 5.64 23.10 -6.73
N LEU A 164 4.85 24.15 -6.89
CA LEU A 164 4.37 24.99 -5.81
C LEU A 164 2.84 24.96 -5.77
N HIS A 165 2.27 24.47 -4.67
CA HIS A 165 0.83 24.49 -4.44
C HIS A 165 0.34 25.92 -4.15
N ASP A 166 -0.95 26.19 -4.38
CA ASP A 166 -1.58 27.50 -4.17
C ASP A 166 -0.85 28.70 -4.81
N TYR A 167 -0.14 28.45 -5.92
CA TYR A 167 0.67 29.43 -6.62
C TYR A 167 0.34 29.53 -8.11
N PRO A 168 0.14 30.75 -8.68
CA PRO A 168 0.07 32.04 -7.99
C PRO A 168 -1.10 32.12 -6.98
N ALA A 169 -1.22 33.17 -6.15
CA ALA A 169 -2.34 33.24 -5.19
C ALA A 169 -3.71 33.59 -5.83
N ASN A 170 -3.71 33.97 -7.11
CA ASN A 170 -4.90 34.37 -7.87
C ASN A 170 -4.65 34.03 -9.33
N PRO A 171 -5.52 33.27 -10.01
CA PRO A 171 -6.91 32.89 -9.67
C PRO A 171 -7.09 31.64 -8.79
N SER A 172 -8.30 31.37 -8.32
CA SER A 172 -8.64 30.40 -7.24
C SER A 172 -8.48 28.90 -7.56
N TYR A 173 -7.58 28.50 -8.46
CA TYR A 173 -7.47 27.12 -8.98
C TYR A 173 -6.02 26.67 -9.18
N ASN A 174 -5.14 27.09 -8.27
CA ASN A 174 -3.70 26.92 -8.42
C ASN A 174 -3.23 25.74 -7.58
N TYR A 175 -2.98 24.61 -8.23
CA TYR A 175 -2.37 23.44 -7.63
C TYR A 175 -1.15 23.07 -8.46
N GLY A 176 -0.09 22.62 -7.78
CA GLY A 176 1.06 22.00 -8.45
C GLY A 176 1.66 22.84 -9.58
N CYS A 177 1.76 24.17 -9.41
CA CYS A 177 2.34 25.06 -10.42
C CYS A 177 3.79 24.68 -10.66
N PHE A 178 4.12 24.40 -11.92
CA PHE A 178 5.46 23.96 -12.31
C PHE A 178 6.49 25.08 -12.10
N MET A 179 7.57 24.79 -11.37
CA MET A 179 8.63 25.75 -11.07
C MET A 179 9.91 25.47 -11.87
N GLN A 180 10.38 24.23 -11.80
CA GLN A 180 11.59 23.77 -12.49
C GLN A 180 11.58 22.24 -12.58
N ALA A 181 12.36 21.68 -13.49
CA ALA A 181 12.62 20.26 -13.53
C ALA A 181 13.96 19.97 -14.19
N ASP A 182 14.49 18.79 -13.89
CA ASP A 182 15.61 18.20 -14.58
C ASP A 182 15.34 16.70 -14.82
N MET A 183 16.21 16.04 -15.58
CA MET A 183 16.05 14.65 -15.93
C MET A 183 17.38 13.91 -16.08
N GLN A 184 17.37 12.62 -15.77
CA GLN A 184 18.52 11.74 -15.97
C GLN A 184 18.05 10.41 -16.59
N GLN A 185 18.85 9.88 -17.52
CA GLN A 185 18.62 8.53 -18.06
C GLN A 185 19.24 7.47 -17.14
N ILE A 186 18.50 6.41 -16.86
CA ILE A 186 18.97 5.22 -16.16
C ILE A 186 18.65 3.96 -16.96
N THR A 187 19.37 2.87 -16.69
CA THR A 187 19.09 1.55 -17.24
C THR A 187 19.19 0.52 -16.13
N LEU A 188 18.11 -0.21 -15.91
CA LEU A 188 18.02 -1.22 -14.85
C LEU A 188 17.73 -2.59 -15.44
N ALA A 189 18.29 -3.63 -14.83
CA ALA A 189 17.87 -5.03 -15.05
C ALA A 189 16.67 -5.36 -14.15
N ALA A 190 16.01 -6.50 -14.37
CA ALA A 190 15.00 -7.02 -13.45
C ALA A 190 15.60 -7.24 -12.05
N GLY A 191 14.87 -6.87 -11.00
CA GLY A 191 15.36 -6.84 -9.62
C GLY A 191 16.44 -5.78 -9.32
N GLY A 192 16.77 -4.92 -10.29
CA GLY A 192 17.77 -3.88 -10.12
C GLY A 192 17.19 -2.59 -9.56
N SER A 193 17.97 -1.86 -8.77
CA SER A 193 17.66 -0.51 -8.31
C SER A 193 18.80 0.47 -8.61
N GLN A 194 18.47 1.76 -8.72
CA GLN A 194 19.43 2.85 -8.78
C GLN A 194 18.85 4.10 -8.12
N THR A 195 19.64 4.69 -7.22
CA THR A 195 19.37 6.03 -6.68
C THR A 195 20.09 7.08 -7.50
N ILE A 196 19.37 8.13 -7.88
CA ILE A 196 19.88 9.36 -8.49
C ILE A 196 19.46 10.55 -7.63
N SER A 197 20.08 11.71 -7.81
CA SER A 197 19.73 12.91 -7.04
C SER A 197 19.64 14.14 -7.93
N PHE A 198 18.65 14.99 -7.64
CA PHE A 198 18.46 16.27 -8.30
C PHE A 198 18.56 17.39 -7.29
N THR A 199 19.43 18.36 -7.55
CA THR A 199 19.58 19.56 -6.72
C THR A 199 18.78 20.71 -7.31
N MET A 200 17.80 21.20 -6.56
CA MET A 200 16.86 22.24 -6.96
C MET A 200 17.15 23.53 -6.21
N ASN A 201 17.25 24.65 -6.94
CA ASN A 201 17.40 25.97 -6.36
C ASN A 201 16.01 26.60 -6.21
N LEU A 202 15.48 26.64 -4.99
CA LEU A 202 14.17 27.17 -4.66
C LEU A 202 14.16 28.70 -4.83
N ASN A 203 13.29 29.20 -5.69
CA ASN A 203 13.17 30.64 -5.87
C ASN A 203 12.49 31.31 -4.65
N SER A 204 12.46 32.64 -4.63
CA SER A 204 11.90 33.40 -3.51
C SER A 204 10.43 33.10 -3.22
N ALA A 205 9.63 32.71 -4.23
CA ALA A 205 8.23 32.33 -4.00
C ALA A 205 8.13 30.97 -3.31
N SER A 206 8.95 30.00 -3.72
CA SER A 206 9.02 28.68 -3.08
C SER A 206 9.56 28.77 -1.66
N VAL A 207 10.59 29.57 -1.40
CA VAL A 207 11.12 29.77 -0.03
C VAL A 207 10.08 30.46 0.87
N ALA A 208 9.31 31.41 0.33
CA ALA A 208 8.28 32.11 1.10
C ALA A 208 7.06 31.24 1.44
N ASN A 209 6.80 30.18 0.67
CA ASN A 209 5.68 29.26 0.85
C ASN A 209 6.22 27.82 0.88
N ILE A 210 7.20 27.58 1.75
CA ILE A 210 7.97 26.33 1.77
C ILE A 210 7.10 25.10 2.09
N GLU A 211 6.04 25.31 2.86
CA GLU A 211 5.00 24.32 3.18
C GLU A 211 4.19 23.84 1.96
N ASP A 212 4.16 24.65 0.89
CA ASP A 212 3.48 24.33 -0.37
C ASP A 212 4.41 23.73 -1.43
N VAL A 213 5.70 23.55 -1.11
CA VAL A 213 6.69 22.99 -2.03
C VAL A 213 6.58 21.47 -2.06
N SER A 214 6.41 20.91 -3.25
CA SER A 214 6.50 19.47 -3.49
C SER A 214 7.36 19.18 -4.70
N PHE A 215 7.80 17.94 -4.81
CA PHE A 215 8.58 17.41 -5.93
C PHE A 215 7.85 16.19 -6.48
N ILE A 216 7.65 16.13 -7.78
CA ILE A 216 7.02 15.01 -8.45
C ILE A 216 8.06 14.37 -9.36
N ALA A 217 8.33 13.10 -9.14
CA ALA A 217 9.19 12.29 -9.97
C ALA A 217 8.38 11.36 -10.87
N TRP A 218 8.88 11.07 -12.06
CA TRP A 218 8.30 10.03 -12.90
C TRP A 218 9.35 9.38 -13.80
N ALA A 219 9.22 8.07 -14.00
CA ALA A 219 10.08 7.28 -14.88
C ALA A 219 9.38 7.05 -16.23
N GLN A 220 9.88 7.65 -17.30
CA GLN A 220 9.29 7.64 -18.63
C GLN A 220 10.14 6.84 -19.62
N THR A 221 9.49 6.12 -20.54
CA THR A 221 10.15 5.54 -21.72
C THR A 221 10.89 6.63 -22.51
N PRO A 222 12.18 6.48 -22.81
CA PRO A 222 12.93 7.48 -23.56
C PRO A 222 12.33 7.74 -24.94
N ASN A 223 11.97 8.99 -25.20
CA ASN A 223 11.50 9.44 -26.50
C ASN A 223 11.86 10.90 -26.72
N ASN A 224 11.86 11.35 -27.97
CA ASN A 224 12.13 12.75 -28.35
C ASN A 224 10.83 13.57 -28.55
N SER A 225 9.68 12.89 -28.66
CA SER A 225 8.35 13.49 -28.75
C SER A 225 7.32 12.57 -28.11
N GLY A 226 6.19 13.11 -27.65
CA GLY A 226 5.06 12.32 -27.15
C GLY A 226 4.31 11.57 -28.27
N PRO A 227 3.53 10.53 -27.93
CA PRO A 227 3.37 9.96 -26.59
C PRO A 227 4.60 9.17 -26.12
N ALA A 228 4.78 9.07 -24.80
CA ALA A 228 5.81 8.26 -24.17
C ALA A 228 5.32 7.77 -22.80
N GLU A 229 5.29 6.44 -22.64
CA GLU A 229 4.78 5.75 -21.45
C GLU A 229 5.53 6.18 -20.19
N VAL A 230 4.80 6.68 -19.20
CA VAL A 230 5.29 6.79 -17.82
C VAL A 230 5.01 5.48 -17.09
N HIS A 231 6.06 4.82 -16.60
CA HIS A 231 5.95 3.54 -15.90
C HIS A 231 5.52 3.72 -14.45
N GLN A 232 5.99 4.76 -13.78
CA GLN A 232 5.69 5.04 -12.38
C GLN A 232 5.88 6.53 -12.08
N ALA A 233 5.18 7.03 -11.08
CA ALA A 233 5.37 8.35 -10.50
C ALA A 233 5.47 8.29 -8.97
N ALA A 234 6.03 9.34 -8.37
CA ALA A 234 6.05 9.53 -6.93
C ALA A 234 6.01 11.02 -6.60
N LYS A 235 5.56 11.35 -5.39
CA LYS A 235 5.55 12.71 -4.85
C LYS A 235 6.33 12.75 -3.54
N HIS A 236 7.13 13.80 -3.38
CA HIS A 236 7.83 14.13 -2.15
C HIS A 236 7.43 15.55 -1.74
N VAL A 237 6.86 15.72 -0.56
CA VAL A 237 6.61 17.06 0.01
C VAL A 237 7.89 17.53 0.68
N TYR A 238 8.22 18.81 0.57
CA TYR A 238 9.35 19.35 1.31
C TYR A 238 9.19 19.08 2.81
N ASN A 239 10.15 18.36 3.40
CA ASN A 239 10.09 17.89 4.79
C ASN A 239 11.20 18.45 5.69
N GLY A 240 11.95 19.46 5.24
CA GLY A 240 13.09 19.98 5.99
C GLY A 240 14.37 19.14 5.90
N GLY A 241 14.39 18.11 5.04
CA GLY A 241 15.62 17.45 4.61
C GLY A 241 15.87 16.08 5.26
N ASP A 242 14.82 15.33 5.52
CA ASP A 242 14.92 14.01 6.11
C ASP A 242 15.00 12.90 5.04
N CYS A 243 16.14 12.21 5.01
CA CYS A 243 16.45 11.03 4.18
C CYS A 243 17.05 9.92 5.07
N THR A 244 17.04 10.08 6.39
CA THR A 244 17.53 9.02 7.27
C THR A 244 16.47 7.93 7.34
N ILE A 245 16.91 6.67 7.43
CA ILE A 245 16.03 5.61 7.89
C ILE A 245 15.94 5.83 9.39
N ASP A 246 14.79 6.32 9.82
CA ASP A 246 14.55 6.64 11.20
C ASP A 246 13.83 5.51 11.92
N THR A 247 14.01 5.50 13.24
CA THR A 247 13.25 4.63 14.13
C THR A 247 12.53 5.50 15.12
N PHE A 248 11.20 5.52 15.03
CA PHE A 248 10.34 6.25 15.94
C PHE A 248 9.80 5.32 17.02
N ILE A 249 9.89 5.74 18.28
CA ILE A 249 9.34 5.02 19.41
C ILE A 249 7.96 5.57 19.76
N VAL A 250 6.93 4.72 19.71
CA VAL A 250 5.55 5.07 20.09
C VAL A 250 5.23 4.52 21.47
N GLY A 251 4.66 5.36 22.33
CA GLY A 251 4.16 4.99 23.65
C GLY A 251 4.65 5.92 24.77
N PRO A 252 4.41 5.56 26.05
CA PRO A 252 4.74 6.42 27.18
C PRO A 252 6.23 6.81 27.24
N GLY A 253 6.53 8.08 26.94
CA GLY A 253 7.89 8.61 26.95
C GLY A 253 8.70 8.34 25.68
N GLY A 254 8.05 7.82 24.62
CA GLY A 254 8.61 7.75 23.26
C GLY A 254 8.55 9.08 22.52
N ASP A 255 8.95 9.04 21.25
CA ASP A 255 8.93 10.19 20.33
C ASP A 255 7.49 10.63 20.03
N PHE A 256 6.57 9.66 19.92
CA PHE A 256 5.16 9.89 19.67
C PHE A 256 4.26 9.16 20.68
N VAL A 257 3.06 9.69 20.87
CA VAL A 257 2.04 9.07 21.72
C VAL A 257 1.19 8.09 20.92
N THR A 258 0.95 8.39 19.65
CA THR A 258 0.08 7.63 18.75
C THR A 258 0.89 6.99 17.63
N ILE A 259 0.37 5.89 17.08
CA ILE A 259 1.01 5.22 15.94
C ILE A 259 0.85 6.10 14.68
N SER A 260 -0.32 6.73 14.54
CA SER A 260 -0.64 7.58 13.38
C SER A 260 0.27 8.79 13.26
N ASP A 261 0.61 9.46 14.37
CA ASP A 261 1.53 10.61 14.34
C ASP A 261 2.95 10.19 13.95
N ALA A 262 3.38 8.99 14.36
CA ALA A 262 4.67 8.44 13.97
C ALA A 262 4.71 8.10 12.47
N ILE A 263 3.67 7.47 11.93
CA ILE A 263 3.58 7.17 10.49
C ILE A 263 3.59 8.47 9.67
N ALA A 264 2.89 9.52 10.13
CA ALA A 264 2.87 10.81 9.45
C ALA A 264 4.26 11.50 9.40
N ALA A 265 5.18 11.13 10.30
CA ALA A 265 6.56 11.60 10.30
C ALA A 265 7.50 10.75 9.44
N CYS A 266 7.07 9.56 8.99
CA CYS A 266 7.93 8.62 8.29
C CYS A 266 8.19 8.99 6.82
N GLY A 267 9.41 8.72 6.37
CA GLY A 267 9.76 8.42 4.98
C GLY A 267 9.76 6.92 4.70
N SER A 268 9.85 6.54 3.41
CA SER A 268 9.98 5.12 3.05
C SER A 268 11.30 4.53 3.56
N GLY A 269 11.24 3.35 4.18
CA GLY A 269 12.35 2.69 4.84
C GLY A 269 12.35 2.83 6.37
N ASP A 270 11.58 3.78 6.92
CA ASP A 270 11.52 4.01 8.37
C ASP A 270 10.87 2.87 9.14
N THR A 271 11.14 2.86 10.44
CA THR A 271 10.57 1.90 11.39
C THR A 271 9.83 2.63 12.51
N VAL A 272 8.58 2.23 12.76
CA VAL A 272 7.79 2.63 13.92
C VAL A 272 7.78 1.48 14.91
N GLN A 273 8.47 1.63 16.05
CA GLN A 273 8.50 0.65 17.12
C GLN A 273 7.53 1.03 18.23
N VAL A 274 6.55 0.17 18.49
CA VAL A 274 5.43 0.45 19.38
C VAL A 274 5.60 -0.30 20.71
N MET A 275 5.66 0.45 21.81
CA MET A 275 5.69 -0.11 23.17
C MET A 275 4.37 -0.80 23.53
N PRO A 276 4.39 -1.78 24.47
CA PRO A 276 3.17 -2.39 25.02
C PRO A 276 2.10 -1.38 25.41
N GLY A 277 0.86 -1.70 25.05
CA GLY A 277 -0.28 -0.85 25.32
C GLY A 277 -1.47 -1.14 24.42
N THR A 278 -2.57 -0.46 24.70
CA THR A 278 -3.75 -0.44 23.83
C THR A 278 -3.87 0.93 23.18
N TYR A 279 -3.80 0.94 21.86
CA TYR A 279 -3.87 2.13 21.02
C TYR A 279 -5.23 2.15 20.32
N TYR A 280 -6.07 3.13 20.68
CA TYR A 280 -7.41 3.29 20.13
C TYR A 280 -7.34 4.17 18.86
N GLU A 281 -6.96 3.57 17.75
CA GLU A 281 -6.60 4.27 16.51
C GLU A 281 -7.01 3.50 15.25
N SER A 282 -7.11 4.21 14.13
CA SER A 282 -7.21 3.69 12.76
C SER A 282 -5.95 4.13 12.02
N ILE A 283 -4.99 3.23 11.85
CA ILE A 283 -3.68 3.55 11.27
C ILE A 283 -3.71 3.36 9.75
N ASP A 284 -2.99 4.22 9.02
CA ASP A 284 -2.90 4.20 7.56
C ASP A 284 -1.43 4.35 7.15
N PHE A 285 -0.93 3.41 6.34
CA PHE A 285 0.45 3.44 5.86
C PHE A 285 0.68 4.47 4.75
N GLY A 286 -0.38 4.98 4.10
CA GLY A 286 -0.29 6.06 3.12
C GLY A 286 0.57 5.74 1.89
N GLY A 287 0.74 4.46 1.55
CA GLY A 287 1.58 4.03 0.43
C GLY A 287 3.08 4.10 0.71
N LEU A 288 3.48 4.22 1.98
CA LEU A 288 4.87 4.20 2.44
C LEU A 288 5.38 2.76 2.60
N ARG A 289 6.68 2.56 2.35
CA ARG A 289 7.38 1.29 2.60
C ARG A 289 8.05 1.29 3.97
N ILE A 290 7.24 1.33 5.02
CA ILE A 290 7.72 1.40 6.41
C ILE A 290 7.50 0.07 7.13
N THR A 291 8.26 -0.15 8.19
CA THR A 291 7.98 -1.23 9.14
C THR A 291 7.28 -0.65 10.36
N VAL A 292 6.05 -1.08 10.64
CA VAL A 292 5.37 -0.82 11.91
C VAL A 292 5.40 -2.11 12.72
N GLU A 293 6.13 -2.11 13.84
CA GLU A 293 6.35 -3.31 14.65
C GLU A 293 6.14 -3.08 16.15
N SER A 294 5.59 -4.07 16.83
CA SER A 294 5.53 -4.11 18.29
C SER A 294 6.87 -4.51 18.89
N ILE A 295 7.25 -3.86 20.00
CA ILE A 295 8.47 -4.19 20.75
C ILE A 295 8.35 -5.52 21.50
N ASP A 296 7.17 -5.79 22.09
CA ASP A 296 6.93 -6.96 22.97
C ASP A 296 5.94 -7.98 22.38
N GLY A 297 5.61 -7.83 21.09
CA GLY A 297 4.76 -8.76 20.35
C GLY A 297 3.24 -8.57 20.56
N PRO A 298 2.44 -9.45 19.93
CA PRO A 298 1.00 -9.22 19.76
C PRO A 298 0.21 -9.39 21.05
N GLU A 299 0.73 -10.16 22.02
CA GLU A 299 0.09 -10.40 23.32
C GLU A 299 0.01 -9.15 24.22
N SER A 300 0.82 -8.12 23.93
CA SER A 300 0.97 -6.95 24.80
C SER A 300 0.79 -5.61 24.10
N THR A 301 0.74 -5.59 22.76
CA THR A 301 0.55 -4.39 21.94
C THR A 301 -0.66 -4.55 21.05
N ILE A 302 -1.68 -3.74 21.32
CA ILE A 302 -3.02 -3.88 20.74
C ILE A 302 -3.36 -2.60 19.99
N ILE A 303 -3.77 -2.72 18.72
CA ILE A 303 -4.46 -1.68 17.97
C ILE A 303 -5.95 -2.01 18.02
N ASP A 304 -6.74 -1.13 18.60
CA ASP A 304 -8.15 -1.37 18.95
C ASP A 304 -9.07 -0.38 18.23
N GLY A 305 -9.94 -0.91 17.36
CA GLY A 305 -10.90 -0.14 16.58
C GLY A 305 -12.18 0.25 17.31
N SER A 306 -12.30 -0.03 18.61
CA SER A 306 -13.57 0.17 19.32
C SER A 306 -14.02 1.64 19.29
N GLY A 307 -15.25 1.85 18.83
CA GLY A 307 -15.83 3.18 18.68
C GLY A 307 -15.37 3.94 17.43
N LEU A 308 -14.52 3.33 16.59
CA LEU A 308 -14.15 3.84 15.28
C LEU A 308 -15.10 3.29 14.22
N ASN A 309 -15.47 4.11 13.23
CA ASN A 309 -16.29 3.70 12.09
C ASN A 309 -15.40 3.56 10.84
N GLU A 310 -14.26 2.90 11.03
CA GLU A 310 -13.17 2.73 10.07
C GLU A 310 -12.47 1.37 10.33
N ALA A 311 -11.71 0.88 9.36
CA ALA A 311 -10.83 -0.27 9.56
C ALA A 311 -9.73 0.06 10.58
N VAL A 312 -9.29 -0.92 11.38
CA VAL A 312 -8.22 -0.70 12.37
C VAL A 312 -6.88 -0.39 11.68
N VAL A 313 -6.61 -1.09 10.57
CA VAL A 313 -5.43 -0.86 9.74
C VAL A 313 -5.82 -0.69 8.27
N ARG A 314 -5.27 0.33 7.64
CA ARG A 314 -5.43 0.63 6.21
C ARG A 314 -4.11 0.45 5.48
N LEU A 315 -4.12 -0.48 4.53
CA LEU A 315 -3.07 -0.73 3.54
C LEU A 315 -3.67 -0.51 2.15
N TRP A 316 -4.28 0.66 1.98
CA TRP A 316 -5.16 0.97 0.85
C TRP A 316 -4.45 1.76 -0.24
N SER A 317 -3.37 2.45 0.11
CA SER A 317 -2.61 3.32 -0.78
C SER A 317 -1.50 2.54 -1.48
N GLU A 318 -1.80 1.26 -1.72
CA GLU A 318 -1.10 0.45 -2.70
C GLU A 318 0.37 0.26 -2.25
N GLU A 319 0.57 -0.23 -1.02
CA GLU A 319 1.89 -0.50 -0.45
C GLU A 319 2.56 -1.72 -1.11
N SER A 320 3.90 -1.71 -1.23
CA SER A 320 4.66 -2.89 -1.68
C SER A 320 4.88 -3.89 -0.53
N SER A 321 5.41 -5.07 -0.83
CA SER A 321 5.80 -6.09 0.17
C SER A 321 6.85 -5.63 1.18
N ASP A 322 7.58 -4.55 0.89
CA ASP A 322 8.48 -3.86 1.82
C ASP A 322 7.74 -3.08 2.93
N ALA A 323 6.44 -2.82 2.81
CA ALA A 323 5.64 -2.33 3.92
C ALA A 323 5.27 -3.48 4.85
N VAL A 324 5.69 -3.41 6.11
CA VAL A 324 5.58 -4.51 7.07
C VAL A 324 4.75 -4.08 8.27
N LEU A 325 3.72 -4.85 8.59
CA LEU A 325 3.00 -4.78 9.86
C LEU A 325 3.29 -6.03 10.68
N ARG A 326 3.85 -5.88 11.88
CA ARG A 326 4.34 -7.01 12.66
C ARG A 326 4.05 -6.94 14.15
N GLY A 327 3.60 -8.06 14.71
CA GLY A 327 3.60 -8.25 16.16
C GLY A 327 2.47 -7.55 16.89
N PHE A 328 1.32 -7.29 16.27
CA PHE A 328 0.19 -6.61 16.90
C PHE A 328 -1.00 -7.55 17.10
N THR A 329 -1.76 -7.31 18.18
CA THR A 329 -3.19 -7.67 18.19
C THR A 329 -3.99 -6.58 17.49
N ILE A 330 -4.83 -6.94 16.52
CA ILE A 330 -5.71 -6.05 15.77
C ILE A 330 -7.14 -6.47 16.05
N GLN A 331 -7.90 -5.63 16.76
CA GLN A 331 -9.19 -6.03 17.29
C GLN A 331 -10.28 -4.97 17.30
N ASN A 332 -11.51 -5.43 17.48
CA ASN A 332 -12.72 -4.61 17.69
C ASN A 332 -13.00 -3.62 16.55
N GLY A 333 -12.47 -3.89 15.35
CA GLY A 333 -12.83 -3.14 14.16
C GLY A 333 -14.31 -3.32 13.82
N ASN A 334 -14.97 -2.25 13.40
CA ASN A 334 -16.34 -2.29 12.92
C ASN A 334 -16.51 -1.36 11.71
N TYR A 335 -16.42 -1.93 10.51
CA TYR A 335 -16.47 -1.16 9.27
C TYR A 335 -17.07 -1.99 8.14
N VAL A 336 -17.52 -1.34 7.05
CA VAL A 336 -18.22 -2.05 5.97
C VAL A 336 -17.28 -3.01 5.23
N LEU A 337 -16.03 -2.61 4.98
CA LEU A 337 -15.02 -3.37 4.22
C LEU A 337 -13.78 -3.59 5.09
N GLY A 338 -13.42 -4.82 5.45
CA GLY A 338 -12.15 -5.07 6.12
C GLY A 338 -12.06 -4.43 7.48
N SER A 339 -12.82 -4.90 8.47
CA SER A 339 -12.88 -4.21 9.76
C SER A 339 -11.59 -4.26 10.55
N GLY A 340 -10.85 -5.38 10.52
CA GLY A 340 -9.51 -5.44 11.09
C GLY A 340 -8.51 -4.74 10.17
N ILE A 341 -8.31 -5.30 8.99
CA ILE A 341 -7.43 -4.75 7.96
C ILE A 341 -8.18 -4.61 6.65
N VAL A 342 -8.12 -3.43 6.05
CA VAL A 342 -8.57 -3.21 4.68
C VAL A 342 -7.35 -2.93 3.80
N SER A 343 -7.26 -3.62 2.67
CA SER A 343 -6.07 -3.58 1.83
C SER A 343 -6.37 -3.53 0.33
N ASN A 344 -5.48 -2.87 -0.40
CA ASN A 344 -5.34 -2.89 -1.86
C ASN A 344 -3.83 -2.92 -2.23
N SER A 345 -3.03 -3.67 -1.46
CA SER A 345 -1.57 -3.64 -1.47
C SER A 345 -0.95 -5.04 -1.57
N THR A 346 0.38 -5.12 -1.64
CA THR A 346 1.17 -6.37 -1.54
C THR A 346 1.94 -6.47 -0.22
N ALA A 347 1.55 -5.66 0.77
CA ALA A 347 2.23 -5.54 2.06
C ALA A 347 2.35 -6.89 2.82
N THR A 348 3.29 -6.90 3.76
CA THR A 348 3.66 -8.07 4.54
C THR A 348 3.09 -7.97 5.96
N ILE A 349 2.33 -8.99 6.38
CA ILE A 349 1.72 -9.09 7.71
C ILE A 349 2.33 -10.28 8.44
N GLU A 350 2.94 -10.04 9.59
CA GLU A 350 3.72 -11.08 10.29
C GLU A 350 3.46 -11.13 11.79
N ASN A 351 3.30 -12.33 12.32
CA ASN A 351 3.25 -12.57 13.77
C ASN A 351 2.19 -11.71 14.48
N CYS A 352 1.03 -11.52 13.84
CA CYS A 352 -0.09 -10.75 14.38
C CYS A 352 -1.17 -11.66 14.98
N ILE A 353 -2.05 -11.08 15.79
CA ILE A 353 -3.32 -11.68 16.20
C ILE A 353 -4.44 -10.81 15.64
N ILE A 354 -5.25 -11.32 14.71
CA ILE A 354 -6.35 -10.59 14.10
C ILE A 354 -7.66 -11.16 14.65
N ARG A 355 -8.32 -10.38 15.51
CA ARG A 355 -9.44 -10.90 16.30
C ARG A 355 -10.65 -10.03 16.48
N ASP A 356 -11.80 -10.66 16.63
CA ASP A 356 -13.05 -10.02 17.07
C ASP A 356 -13.45 -8.81 16.19
N ASN A 357 -13.06 -8.84 14.91
CA ASN A 357 -13.37 -7.78 13.95
C ASN A 357 -14.66 -8.11 13.20
N GLN A 358 -15.52 -7.11 12.99
CA GLN A 358 -16.84 -7.28 12.37
C GLN A 358 -17.04 -6.37 11.16
N ALA A 359 -17.29 -6.96 9.99
CA ALA A 359 -17.53 -6.25 8.74
C ALA A 359 -18.74 -6.75 7.96
N THR A 360 -19.03 -6.11 6.82
CA THR A 360 -19.91 -6.71 5.79
C THR A 360 -19.12 -7.63 4.86
N TYR A 361 -17.86 -7.31 4.60
CA TYR A 361 -16.94 -8.07 3.76
C TYR A 361 -15.57 -8.16 4.46
N GLY A 362 -15.03 -9.37 4.63
CA GLY A 362 -13.76 -9.64 5.30
C GLY A 362 -13.66 -9.06 6.71
N GLY A 363 -14.07 -9.81 7.73
CA GLY A 363 -14.03 -9.36 9.13
C GLY A 363 -12.60 -9.07 9.58
N GLY A 364 -11.72 -10.07 9.48
CA GLY A 364 -10.32 -9.91 9.83
C GLY A 364 -9.60 -9.06 8.79
N ILE A 365 -9.59 -9.52 7.54
CA ILE A 365 -8.94 -8.85 6.40
C ILE A 365 -9.88 -8.80 5.21
N TYR A 366 -9.99 -7.64 4.55
CA TYR A 366 -10.53 -7.50 3.21
C TYR A 366 -9.45 -7.01 2.25
N GLN A 367 -9.12 -7.81 1.24
CA GLN A 367 -8.24 -7.44 0.13
C GLN A 367 -9.07 -7.13 -1.12
N SER A 368 -8.92 -5.92 -1.64
CA SER A 368 -9.49 -5.49 -2.92
C SER A 368 -8.86 -6.24 -4.11
N GLY A 369 -9.70 -6.74 -5.02
CA GLY A 369 -9.33 -7.72 -6.05
C GLY A 369 -8.87 -7.18 -7.40
N SER A 370 -8.38 -5.94 -7.52
CA SER A 370 -7.96 -5.38 -8.83
C SER A 370 -6.44 -5.38 -9.02
N GLY A 371 -5.90 -6.45 -9.62
CA GLY A 371 -4.63 -6.40 -10.38
C GLY A 371 -3.31 -6.44 -9.61
N VAL A 372 -3.34 -6.44 -8.28
CA VAL A 372 -2.16 -6.61 -7.40
C VAL A 372 -2.02 -8.05 -6.91
N ALA A 373 -0.78 -8.48 -6.61
CA ALA A 373 -0.56 -9.70 -5.85
C ALA A 373 -1.21 -9.55 -4.44
N GLY A 374 -1.63 -10.66 -3.83
CA GLY A 374 -2.25 -10.62 -2.50
C GLY A 374 -1.27 -10.13 -1.41
N LEU A 375 -1.81 -9.84 -0.22
CA LEU A 375 -0.98 -9.63 0.99
C LEU A 375 -0.14 -10.87 1.28
N ASN A 376 1.09 -10.68 1.77
CA ASN A 376 1.96 -11.78 2.20
C ASN A 376 1.78 -11.97 3.71
N ILE A 377 1.23 -13.09 4.14
CA ILE A 377 0.83 -13.29 5.55
C ILE A 377 1.57 -14.50 6.12
N SER A 378 2.25 -14.33 7.26
CA SER A 378 2.88 -15.42 8.01
C SER A 378 2.72 -15.29 9.51
N GLY A 379 2.81 -16.42 10.22
CA GLY A 379 2.81 -16.47 11.68
C GLY A 379 1.59 -15.83 12.36
N THR A 380 0.50 -15.59 11.62
CA THR A 380 -0.63 -14.78 12.09
C THR A 380 -1.76 -15.68 12.57
N HIS A 381 -2.31 -15.34 13.74
CA HIS A 381 -3.43 -16.03 14.35
C HIS A 381 -4.74 -15.26 14.11
N PHE A 382 -5.73 -15.93 13.52
CA PHE A 382 -7.04 -15.37 13.25
C PHE A 382 -8.09 -16.02 14.15
N CYS A 383 -8.94 -15.22 14.79
CA CYS A 383 -10.04 -15.76 15.59
C CYS A 383 -11.21 -14.77 15.76
N GLY A 384 -12.45 -15.27 15.88
CA GLY A 384 -13.60 -14.42 16.24
C GLY A 384 -14.00 -13.35 15.20
N ASN A 385 -13.45 -13.39 13.98
CA ASN A 385 -13.76 -12.39 12.95
C ASN A 385 -15.04 -12.73 12.18
N THR A 386 -15.84 -11.73 11.81
CA THR A 386 -17.09 -11.91 11.07
C THR A 386 -17.20 -10.94 9.88
N PRO A 387 -17.68 -11.37 8.69
CA PRO A 387 -18.20 -12.70 8.38
C PRO A 387 -17.12 -13.77 8.12
N SER A 388 -15.86 -13.37 7.93
CA SER A 388 -14.73 -14.26 7.64
C SER A 388 -13.42 -13.66 8.16
N ASP A 389 -12.41 -14.51 8.36
CA ASP A 389 -11.06 -14.06 8.74
C ASP A 389 -10.37 -13.31 7.61
N ILE A 390 -10.48 -13.80 6.38
CA ILE A 390 -9.90 -13.17 5.18
C ILE A 390 -10.89 -13.25 4.03
N GLU A 391 -11.10 -12.14 3.34
CA GLU A 391 -11.81 -12.06 2.06
C GLU A 391 -10.91 -11.38 1.02
N GLY A 392 -10.65 -12.06 -0.10
CA GLY A 392 -9.78 -11.55 -1.17
C GLY A 392 -8.53 -12.41 -1.40
N LEU A 393 -7.58 -11.90 -2.20
CA LEU A 393 -6.34 -12.60 -2.54
C LEU A 393 -5.27 -12.41 -1.46
N TRP A 394 -4.60 -13.47 -1.07
CA TRP A 394 -3.45 -13.43 -0.15
C TRP A 394 -2.51 -14.60 -0.44
N ASN A 395 -1.25 -14.43 -0.04
CA ASN A 395 -0.21 -15.44 -0.13
C ASN A 395 0.07 -15.98 1.27
N ASP A 396 -0.06 -17.30 1.43
CA ASP A 396 0.28 -17.99 2.67
C ASP A 396 1.78 -18.26 2.73
N GLU A 397 2.48 -17.42 3.49
CA GLU A 397 3.93 -17.54 3.74
C GLU A 397 4.23 -18.46 4.94
N GLY A 398 3.20 -19.12 5.50
CA GLY A 398 3.31 -20.18 6.50
C GLY A 398 3.14 -19.73 7.96
N GLY A 399 2.78 -20.68 8.83
CA GLY A 399 2.62 -20.45 10.27
C GLY A 399 1.32 -19.75 10.68
N ASN A 400 0.38 -19.57 9.75
CA ASN A 400 -0.92 -18.98 10.03
C ASN A 400 -1.88 -19.99 10.70
N THR A 401 -2.72 -19.52 11.62
CA THR A 401 -3.72 -20.35 12.33
C THR A 401 -5.09 -19.66 12.32
N PHE A 402 -6.16 -20.45 12.31
CA PHE A 402 -7.54 -19.95 12.18
C PHE A 402 -8.45 -20.68 13.18
N ASP A 403 -8.99 -19.94 14.14
CA ASP A 403 -9.91 -20.43 15.15
C ASP A 403 -11.26 -19.70 15.04
N VAL A 404 -12.35 -20.37 15.44
CA VAL A 404 -13.68 -19.73 15.41
C VAL A 404 -13.80 -18.64 16.50
N SER A 405 -13.15 -18.83 17.64
CA SER A 405 -13.17 -17.91 18.79
C SER A 405 -11.80 -17.71 19.40
N CYS A 406 -11.56 -16.52 19.95
CA CYS A 406 -10.29 -16.14 20.59
C CYS A 406 -10.20 -16.54 22.05
N GLU A 407 -11.34 -16.76 22.67
CA GLU A 407 -11.41 -17.62 23.84
C GLU A 407 -11.21 -19.03 23.28
N GLY A 408 -9.95 -19.51 23.28
CA GLY A 408 -9.58 -20.81 22.71
C GLY A 408 -10.58 -21.89 23.11
N ASN A 409 -10.83 -22.86 22.22
CA ASN A 409 -12.00 -23.75 22.25
C ASN A 409 -12.56 -23.88 23.68
N PRO A 410 -13.70 -23.23 24.01
CA PRO A 410 -14.23 -23.22 25.38
C PRO A 410 -14.54 -24.63 25.89
N CYS A 411 -14.46 -25.62 24.99
CA CYS A 411 -14.70 -27.02 25.19
C CYS A 411 -13.70 -27.86 24.36
N PRO A 412 -12.41 -27.95 24.73
CA PRO A 412 -11.39 -28.70 23.96
C PRO A 412 -11.74 -30.19 23.77
N ALA A 413 -12.72 -30.68 24.53
CA ALA A 413 -13.29 -32.01 24.47
C ALA A 413 -14.38 -32.19 23.38
N ASP A 414 -14.85 -31.12 22.73
CA ASP A 414 -15.72 -31.16 21.55
C ASP A 414 -14.84 -31.21 20.30
N ILE A 415 -14.57 -32.43 19.84
CA ILE A 415 -13.54 -32.73 18.84
C ILE A 415 -14.10 -32.54 17.43
N ASP A 416 -15.40 -32.78 17.24
CA ASP A 416 -16.06 -32.58 15.94
C ASP A 416 -16.65 -31.16 15.77
N GLY A 417 -16.59 -30.34 16.83
CA GLY A 417 -16.97 -28.92 16.83
C GLY A 417 -18.48 -28.69 16.74
N ASN A 418 -19.30 -29.66 17.17
CA ASN A 418 -20.75 -29.60 17.03
C ASN A 418 -21.47 -28.85 18.17
N GLY A 419 -20.73 -28.35 19.16
CA GLY A 419 -21.24 -27.68 20.35
C GLY A 419 -21.65 -28.63 21.48
N SER A 420 -21.18 -29.89 21.49
CA SER A 420 -21.51 -30.85 22.55
C SER A 420 -20.49 -31.99 22.65
N VAL A 421 -19.92 -32.18 23.84
CA VAL A 421 -19.09 -33.34 24.18
C VAL A 421 -19.97 -34.58 24.33
N SER A 422 -19.79 -35.52 23.41
CA SER A 422 -20.66 -36.66 23.22
C SER A 422 -19.89 -37.96 22.99
N VAL A 423 -20.62 -39.02 22.65
CA VAL A 423 -20.01 -40.30 22.28
C VAL A 423 -19.19 -40.20 20.99
N VAL A 424 -19.48 -39.23 20.12
CA VAL A 424 -18.73 -39.05 18.87
C VAL A 424 -17.31 -38.58 19.18
N ASP A 425 -17.16 -37.63 20.09
CA ASP A 425 -15.87 -37.09 20.55
C ASP A 425 -15.06 -38.15 21.28
N LEU A 426 -15.71 -38.94 22.13
CA LEU A 426 -15.05 -40.07 22.80
C LEU A 426 -14.52 -41.10 21.79
N LEU A 427 -15.27 -41.36 20.73
CA LEU A 427 -14.84 -42.30 19.69
C LEU A 427 -13.68 -41.74 18.87
N ALA A 428 -13.60 -40.42 18.65
CA ALA A 428 -12.48 -39.79 17.98
C ALA A 428 -11.16 -40.00 18.75
N ILE A 429 -11.17 -39.82 20.09
CA ILE A 429 -10.00 -40.13 20.93
C ILE A 429 -9.59 -41.60 20.83
N ILE A 430 -10.56 -42.52 20.87
CA ILE A 430 -10.29 -43.96 20.84
C ILE A 430 -9.74 -44.39 19.46
N ASP A 431 -10.22 -43.78 18.37
CA ASP A 431 -9.77 -44.08 17.01
C ASP A 431 -8.35 -43.57 16.75
N SER A 432 -8.01 -42.40 17.32
CA SER A 432 -6.71 -41.72 17.15
C SER A 432 -5.66 -42.09 18.21
N TRP A 433 -5.89 -43.15 19.01
CA TRP A 433 -5.04 -43.52 20.15
C TRP A 433 -3.57 -43.76 19.77
N GLY A 434 -2.66 -43.06 20.43
CA GLY A 434 -1.21 -43.15 20.20
C GLY A 434 -0.58 -41.83 19.75
N ALA A 435 0.60 -41.90 19.14
CA ALA A 435 1.35 -40.70 18.75
C ALA A 435 0.60 -39.90 17.68
N CYS A 436 0.34 -38.63 17.95
CA CYS A 436 -0.45 -37.76 17.11
C CYS A 436 0.00 -36.31 17.34
N SER A 437 0.82 -35.78 16.42
CA SER A 437 1.39 -34.44 16.57
C SER A 437 0.52 -33.41 15.85
N GLY A 438 -0.14 -32.52 16.59
CA GLY A 438 -0.96 -31.43 16.04
C GLY A 438 -2.35 -31.85 15.56
N CYS A 439 -2.87 -32.96 16.06
CA CYS A 439 -4.27 -33.35 15.84
C CYS A 439 -5.15 -32.84 16.98
N VAL A 440 -6.44 -32.69 16.71
CA VAL A 440 -7.43 -32.16 17.66
C VAL A 440 -7.73 -33.13 18.81
N GLU A 441 -7.38 -34.41 18.66
CA GLU A 441 -7.53 -35.45 19.67
C GLU A 441 -6.44 -35.44 20.75
N ASP A 442 -5.31 -34.74 20.52
CA ASP A 442 -4.26 -34.49 21.52
C ASP A 442 -4.60 -33.20 22.27
N ILE A 443 -5.51 -33.31 23.24
CA ILE A 443 -6.17 -32.17 23.89
C ILE A 443 -5.19 -31.42 24.81
N ASP A 444 -4.23 -32.11 25.42
CA ASP A 444 -3.22 -31.49 26.28
C ASP A 444 -1.93 -31.09 25.54
N GLY A 445 -1.83 -31.41 24.24
CA GLY A 445 -0.77 -30.98 23.33
C GLY A 445 0.58 -31.65 23.59
N ASN A 446 0.60 -32.83 24.20
CA ASN A 446 1.84 -33.53 24.56
C ASN A 446 2.42 -34.38 23.40
N GLY A 447 1.71 -34.48 22.27
CA GLY A 447 2.06 -35.23 21.07
C GLY A 447 1.58 -36.69 21.07
N ILE A 448 0.78 -37.10 22.06
CA ILE A 448 0.27 -38.47 22.24
C ILE A 448 -1.18 -38.41 22.71
N VAL A 449 -2.09 -38.99 21.93
CA VAL A 449 -3.47 -39.26 22.36
C VAL A 449 -3.45 -40.45 23.33
N ASP A 450 -3.68 -40.20 24.60
CA ASP A 450 -3.70 -41.22 25.63
C ASP A 450 -4.87 -41.12 26.61
N VAL A 451 -4.74 -41.76 27.77
CA VAL A 451 -5.79 -41.79 28.79
C VAL A 451 -6.10 -40.40 29.34
N THR A 452 -5.15 -39.47 29.27
CA THR A 452 -5.28 -38.10 29.75
C THR A 452 -6.27 -37.34 28.88
N ASP A 453 -6.15 -37.45 27.56
CA ASP A 453 -7.10 -36.86 26.60
C ASP A 453 -8.50 -37.47 26.73
N LEU A 454 -8.57 -38.80 26.87
CA LEU A 454 -9.84 -39.50 27.08
C LEU A 454 -10.54 -39.01 28.36
N LEU A 455 -9.80 -38.82 29.45
CA LEU A 455 -10.37 -38.33 30.70
C LEU A 455 -10.85 -36.88 30.59
N THR A 456 -10.24 -36.07 29.73
CA THR A 456 -10.70 -34.72 29.41
C THR A 456 -12.06 -34.75 28.71
N VAL A 457 -12.24 -35.64 27.72
CA VAL A 457 -13.53 -35.84 27.04
C VAL A 457 -14.61 -36.36 28.00
N VAL A 458 -14.29 -37.38 28.80
CA VAL A 458 -15.26 -37.92 29.77
C VAL A 458 -15.61 -36.91 30.87
N GLY A 459 -14.65 -36.08 31.27
CA GLY A 459 -14.82 -35.05 32.30
C GLY A 459 -15.70 -33.87 31.87
N ALA A 460 -15.79 -33.61 30.56
CA ALA A 460 -16.50 -32.48 29.98
C ALA A 460 -17.86 -32.87 29.35
N TRP A 461 -18.37 -34.07 29.61
CA TRP A 461 -19.55 -34.63 28.95
C TRP A 461 -20.80 -33.73 29.03
N GLY A 462 -21.38 -33.39 27.88
CA GLY A 462 -22.57 -32.54 27.79
C GLY A 462 -22.40 -31.37 26.81
N PRO A 463 -23.35 -30.43 26.81
CA PRO A 463 -23.28 -29.26 25.94
C PRO A 463 -22.09 -28.38 26.28
N CYS A 464 -21.50 -27.83 25.23
CA CYS A 464 -20.69 -26.63 25.24
C CYS A 464 -21.65 -25.46 24.90
#